data_AF-A0A1Q4DFR7-F1
#
_entry.id   AF-A0A1Q4DFR7-F1
#
_cell.length_a   1.000
_cell.length_b   1.000
_cell.length_c   1.000
_cell.angle_alpha   90.00
_cell.angle_beta   90.00
_cell.angle_gamma   90.00
#
_symmetry.space_group_name_H-M   'P 1'
#
loop_
_entity.id
_entity.type
_entity.pdbx_description
1 polymer ?
#
loop_
_entity_poly.entity_id
_entity_poly.type
_entity_poly.pdbx_seq_one_letter_code
_entity_poly.pdbx_strand_id
1 'polypeptide(L)' 'MQPFPPPFPWREAMRVGFGVLRLTPAAFWAMTPRELAAAIDALLPGGRPLDRDGFAALMRRYPDDRQHP' A
#
# COMPACT_ATOMS: atom_id res chain seq x y z
N MET A 1 24.77 -6.42 13.19
CA MET A 1 23.44 -6.82 13.68
C MET A 1 22.41 -6.07 12.85
N GLN A 2 21.49 -6.76 12.17
CA GLN A 2 20.40 -6.09 11.47
C GLN A 2 19.48 -5.42 12.51
N PRO A 3 18.95 -4.21 12.26
CA PRO A 3 18.00 -3.59 13.18
C PRO A 3 16.72 -4.43 13.25
N PHE A 4 16.09 -4.46 14.43
CA PHE A 4 14.76 -5.04 14.56
C PHE A 4 13.76 -4.22 13.72
N PRO A 5 12.74 -4.87 13.13
CA PRO A 5 11.68 -4.14 12.46
C PRO A 5 10.97 -3.21 13.45
N PRO A 6 10.45 -2.07 12.97
CA PRO A 6 9.68 -1.17 13.80
C PRO A 6 8.43 -1.88 14.36
N PRO A 7 7.90 -1.41 15.51
CA PRO A 7 6.66 -1.95 16.06
C PRO A 7 5.49 -1.77 15.10
N PHE A 8 4.46 -2.59 15.27
CA PHE A 8 3.25 -2.53 14.45
C PHE A 8 2.58 -1.14 14.53
N PRO A 9 2.18 -0.54 13.39
CA PRO A 9 1.65 0.82 13.31
C PRO A 9 0.17 0.90 13.76
N TRP A 10 -0.08 0.81 15.07
CA TRP A 10 -1.42 0.80 15.64
C TRP A 10 -2.25 2.06 15.32
N ARG A 11 -1.59 3.22 15.21
CA ARG A 11 -2.26 4.50 14.99
C ARG A 11 -2.89 4.56 13.60
N GLU A 12 -2.17 4.06 12.60
CA GLU A 12 -2.58 3.96 11.21
C GLU A 12 -3.71 2.93 11.07
N ALA A 13 -3.53 1.75 11.68
CA ALA A 13 -4.54 0.69 11.69
C ALA A 13 -5.89 1.17 12.29
N MET A 14 -5.87 1.82 13.45
CA MET A 14 -7.09 2.35 14.08
C MET A 14 -7.71 3.50 13.27
N ARG A 15 -6.89 4.34 12.64
CA ARG A 15 -7.38 5.43 11.78
C ARG A 15 -8.15 4.88 10.58
N VAL A 16 -7.65 3.83 9.94
CA VAL A 16 -8.36 3.18 8.83
C VAL A 16 -9.59 2.42 9.34
N GLY A 17 -9.44 1.64 10.41
CA GLY A 17 -10.52 0.86 11.01
C GLY A 17 -11.72 1.69 11.43
N PHE A 18 -11.51 2.77 12.18
CA PHE A 18 -12.60 3.62 12.70
C PHE A 18 -13.00 4.74 11.75
N GLY A 19 -12.06 5.29 10.98
CA GLY A 19 -12.32 6.41 10.08
C GLY A 19 -12.89 5.99 8.72
N VAL A 20 -12.17 5.13 8.01
CA VAL A 20 -12.48 4.78 6.62
C VAL A 20 -13.45 3.60 6.56
N LEU A 21 -13.14 2.51 7.27
CA LEU A 21 -13.98 1.32 7.33
C LEU A 21 -15.20 1.47 8.25
N ARG A 22 -15.22 2.50 9.11
CA ARG A 22 -16.29 2.79 10.09
C ARG A 22 -16.66 1.59 10.96
N LEU A 23 -15.68 0.77 11.31
CA LEU A 23 -15.88 -0.37 12.20
C LEU A 23 -16.20 0.11 13.61
N THR A 24 -17.03 -0.64 14.33
CA THR A 24 -17.14 -0.47 15.78
C THR A 24 -15.84 -0.96 16.45
N PRO A 25 -15.50 -0.47 17.66
CA PRO A 25 -14.36 -0.99 18.41
C PRO A 25 -14.39 -2.51 18.58
N ALA A 26 -15.57 -3.09 18.84
CA ALA A 26 -15.72 -4.53 18.99
C ALA A 26 -15.39 -5.28 17.69
N ALA A 27 -15.89 -4.81 16.54
CA ALA A 27 -15.59 -5.43 15.25
C ALA A 27 -14.09 -5.33 14.89
N PHE A 28 -13.46 -4.18 15.16
CA PHE A 28 -12.02 -3.99 14.93
C PHE A 28 -11.16 -4.90 15.82
N TRP A 29 -11.49 -5.08 17.10
CA TRP A 29 -10.70 -5.94 17.99
C TRP A 29 -10.97 -7.43 17.80
N ALA A 30 -12.11 -7.80 17.22
CA ALA A 30 -12.42 -9.18 16.87
C ALA A 30 -11.77 -9.64 15.56
N MET A 31 -11.38 -8.70 14.69
CA MET A 31 -10.81 -9.05 13.39
C MET A 31 -9.34 -9.49 13.50
N THR A 32 -8.93 -10.39 12.63
CA THR A 32 -7.54 -10.81 12.50
C THR A 32 -6.72 -9.78 11.70
N PRO A 33 -5.39 -9.71 11.90
CA PRO A 33 -4.53 -8.85 11.09
C PRO A 33 -4.63 -9.12 9.58
N ARG A 34 -4.90 -10.37 9.18
CA ARG A 34 -5.07 -10.76 7.77
C ARG A 34 -6.37 -10.21 7.17
N GLU A 35 -7.45 -10.20 7.94
CA GLU A 35 -8.71 -9.58 7.52
C GLU A 35 -8.58 -8.06 7.44
N LEU A 36 -7.84 -7.45 8.37
CA LEU A 36 -7.54 -6.02 8.31
C LEU A 36 -6.74 -5.66 7.03
N ALA A 37 -5.70 -6.44 6.71
CA ALA A 37 -4.92 -6.24 5.49
C ALA A 37 -5.80 -6.34 4.24
N ALA A 38 -6.66 -7.36 4.14
CA ALA A 38 -7.56 -7.54 3.00
C ALA A 38 -8.57 -6.38 2.87
N ALA A 39 -9.10 -5.88 3.99
CA ALA A 39 -10.01 -4.73 3.99
C ALA A 39 -9.31 -3.43 3.55
N ILE A 40 -8.04 -3.24 3.94
CA ILE A 40 -7.22 -2.10 3.50
C ILE A 40 -6.92 -2.21 2.00
N ASP A 41 -6.53 -3.38 1.52
CA ASP A 41 -6.25 -3.64 0.10
C ASP A 41 -7.47 -3.39 -0.79
N ALA A 42 -8.68 -3.67 -0.28
CA ALA A 42 -9.92 -3.38 -1.00
C ALA A 42 -10.24 -1.88 -1.09
N LEU A 43 -9.73 -1.05 -0.17
CA LEU A 43 -9.95 0.40 -0.13
C LEU A 43 -8.89 1.19 -0.91
N LEU A 44 -7.65 0.68 -0.92
CA LEU A 44 -6.60 1.28 -1.72
C LEU A 44 -6.89 0.94 -3.18
N PRO A 45 -6.89 1.91 -4.10
CA PRO A 45 -6.89 1.58 -5.51
C PRO A 45 -5.66 0.70 -5.73
N GLY A 46 -5.88 -0.58 -6.03
CA GLY A 46 -4.79 -1.51 -6.29
C GLY A 46 -3.88 -0.86 -7.32
N GLY A 47 -2.72 -0.39 -6.88
CA GLY A 47 -1.70 0.12 -7.77
C GLY A 47 -1.34 -1.06 -8.64
N ARG A 48 -1.92 -1.12 -9.83
CA ARG A 48 -1.68 -2.21 -10.76
C ARG A 48 -0.15 -2.28 -10.90
N PRO A 49 0.49 -3.43 -10.62
CA PRO A 49 1.91 -3.56 -10.83
C PRO A 49 2.22 -3.02 -12.22
N LEU A 50 3.27 -2.20 -12.35
CA LEU A 50 3.64 -1.61 -13.64
C LEU A 50 3.69 -2.74 -14.67
N ASP A 51 2.72 -2.75 -15.58
CA ASP A 51 2.66 -3.78 -16.60
C ASP A 51 3.67 -3.46 -17.71
N ARG A 52 3.87 -4.45 -18.58
CA ARG A 52 4.81 -4.33 -19.70
C ARG A 52 4.47 -3.15 -20.61
N ASP A 53 3.19 -2.84 -20.77
CA ASP A 53 2.72 -1.75 -21.63
C ASP A 53 3.01 -0.38 -21.02
N GLY A 54 2.77 -0.23 -19.72
CA GLY A 54 3.12 0.96 -18.94
C GLY A 54 4.63 1.19 -18.91
N PHE A 55 5.41 0.14 -18.75
CA PHE A 55 6.87 0.23 -18.84
C PHE A 55 7.32 0.63 -20.26
N ALA A 56 6.76 0.04 -21.31
CA ALA A 56 7.07 0.40 -22.69
C ALA A 56 6.68 1.86 -23.02
N ALA A 57 5.57 2.36 -22.46
CA ALA A 57 5.17 3.75 -22.59
C ALA A 57 6.19 4.71 -21.93
N LEU A 58 6.74 4.33 -20.78
CA LEU A 58 7.78 5.09 -20.10
C LEU A 58 9.08 5.13 -20.92
N MET A 59 9.53 4.00 -21.46
CA MET A 59 10.73 3.94 -22.31
C MET A 59 10.61 4.82 -23.56
N ARG A 60 9.42 4.89 -24.17
CA ARG A 60 9.17 5.80 -25.31
C ARG A 60 9.15 7.27 -24.91
N ARG A 61 8.66 7.57 -23.71
CA ARG A 61 8.50 8.94 -23.20
C ARG A 61 9.82 9.53 -22.71
N TYR A 62 10.71 8.68 -22.19
CA TYR A 62 12.02 9.06 -21.67
C TYR A 62 13.08 8.15 -22.31
N PRO A 63 13.38 8.34 -23.61
CA PRO A 63 14.46 7.61 -24.25
C PRO A 63 15.80 7.99 -23.60
N ASP A 64 16.64 6.99 -23.33
CA ASP A 64 17.98 7.17 -22.79
C ASP A 64 18.92 7.74 -23.87
N ASP A 65 18.73 9.02 -24.20
CA ASP A 65 19.63 9.74 -25.09
C ASP A 65 20.82 10.21 -24.24
N ARG A 66 22.00 9.62 -24.44
CA ARG A 66 23.26 10.06 -23.81
C ARG A 66 23.76 11.39 -24.39
N GLN A 67 22.93 12.41 -24.45
CA GLN A 67 23.35 13.79 -24.65
C GLN A 67 23.51 14.46 -23.28
N HIS A 68 24.53 14.03 -22.55
CA HIS A 68 25.13 14.88 -21.54
C HIS A 68 26.43 15.43 -22.15
N PRO A 69 26.54 16.73 -22.44
CA PRO A 69 27.83 17.36 -22.73
C PRO A 69 28.77 17.28 -21.52
#